data_AF-A0A8J6QR34-F1
#
_entry.id   AF-A0A8J6QR34-F1
#
_cell.length_a   1.000
_cell.length_b   1.000
_cell.length_c   1.000
_cell.angle_alpha   90.00
_cell.angle_beta   90.00
_cell.angle_gamma   90.00
#
_symmetry.space_group_name_H-M   'P 1'
#
loop_
_entity.id
_entity.type
_entity.pdbx_description
1 polymer ?
#
loop_
_entity_poly.entity_id
_entity_poly.type
_entity_poly.pdbx_seq_one_letter_code
_entity_poly.pdbx_strand_id
1 'polypeptide(L)'
;MANNILTSNQQRRSKESGACYHSWNEGRYRIALIYPNGYQQGMANLGFQTVYHLINQRDDCLCERFFLPEESTAHHVTPLLSLESDRPLRDFDLIALSISFENDYLHLPAIFSAGNIPLLAEHRRLEDPLVLIGGVCAFINPEPVAEVADLMAVGEAEPILPALLTGLLQSPSLPRHRLLLELAQLPGVYVPRFYQPSYAAEGVSYQCDGALPKRIQRQYLHDLDSSASRTFIQADAAEFGHMALVEVSRGCSRGCRFCAAGFVYLPPRERSLDNLLEQADLGLCQRNRIGLVAAAVADYSQVVPLQQGIIARGGEISISSLRLDAIDAQTVALLTQAGHNSVAIAPEAGSQRMRDVINKGLSEDQILSAVQVLADGGIRHLKLYFLIGLPFEEMADVEAIVELVQKIAAMRQVSGKVRGHLGNLTVSVNPFIPKPFTPFQWAGMEGEKSLKKKGRLLQSACSRIPNTRFMMESVRLAILQAFLSRGDRRIAAMLPELARGGSLRQICAAANWPLVAELTRERGEGEAFAWEIIDAGVRREYLWNEYQRAAEQRLTPPCTPGCCRCGVCSRCS
;
A
#
# COMPACT_ATOMS: atom_id res chain seq x y z
N MET A 1 -17.79 25.94 12.05
CA MET A 1 -16.91 24.90 11.48
C MET A 1 -16.64 23.73 12.44
N ALA A 2 -16.40 23.94 13.75
CA ALA A 2 -16.51 22.84 14.74
C ALA A 2 -17.90 22.15 14.66
N ASN A 3 -18.97 22.93 14.51
CA ASN A 3 -20.31 22.41 14.20
C ASN A 3 -20.35 21.59 12.89
N ASN A 4 -19.50 21.85 11.90
CA ASN A 4 -19.46 21.10 10.65
C ASN A 4 -18.79 19.72 10.84
N ILE A 5 -17.68 19.66 11.60
CA ILE A 5 -17.04 18.38 11.95
C ILE A 5 -17.94 17.54 12.85
N LEU A 6 -18.54 18.13 13.90
CA LEU A 6 -19.48 17.41 14.76
C LEU A 6 -20.69 16.88 13.98
N THR A 7 -21.26 17.70 13.10
CA THR A 7 -22.36 17.27 12.22
C THR A 7 -21.90 16.18 11.26
N SER A 8 -20.70 16.28 10.69
CA SER A 8 -20.11 15.27 9.79
C SER A 8 -19.87 13.94 10.51
N ASN A 9 -19.29 13.97 11.71
CA ASN A 9 -19.10 12.78 12.53
C ASN A 9 -20.43 12.15 12.92
N GLN A 10 -21.43 12.95 13.34
CA GLN A 10 -22.78 12.45 13.63
C GLN A 10 -23.42 11.79 12.40
N GLN A 11 -23.28 12.38 11.21
CA GLN A 11 -23.78 11.82 9.95
C GLN A 11 -23.06 10.53 9.55
N ARG A 12 -21.75 10.44 9.82
CA ARG A 12 -20.96 9.22 9.58
C ARG A 12 -21.41 8.12 10.53
N ARG A 13 -21.45 8.39 11.84
CA ARG A 13 -21.91 7.45 12.88
C ARG A 13 -23.31 6.90 12.59
N SER A 14 -24.23 7.73 12.10
CA SER A 14 -25.61 7.27 11.78
C SER A 14 -25.71 6.40 10.53
N LYS A 15 -24.65 6.35 9.71
CA LYS A 15 -24.53 5.54 8.48
C LYS A 15 -23.46 4.45 8.59
N GLU A 16 -22.98 4.19 9.80
CA GLU A 16 -22.05 3.11 10.10
C GLU A 16 -22.73 2.04 10.97
N SER A 17 -22.28 0.80 10.82
CA SER A 17 -22.62 -0.31 11.72
C SER A 17 -21.38 -1.13 12.04
N GLY A 18 -21.31 -1.71 13.25
CA GLY A 18 -20.17 -2.52 13.70
C GLY A 18 -19.06 -1.75 14.43
N ALA A 19 -19.15 -0.41 14.54
CA ALA A 19 -18.21 0.38 15.34
C ALA A 19 -18.36 0.06 16.84
N CYS A 20 -17.23 0.04 17.56
CA CYS A 20 -17.17 -0.21 18.99
C CYS A 20 -17.25 1.12 19.75
N TYR A 21 -18.19 1.22 20.69
CA TYR A 21 -18.35 2.40 21.54
C TYR A 21 -18.09 2.01 22.99
N HIS A 22 -16.96 2.47 23.51
CA HIS A 22 -16.55 2.23 24.90
C HIS A 22 -16.74 3.51 25.72
N SER A 23 -17.05 3.37 27.02
CA SER A 23 -17.10 4.51 27.93
C SER A 23 -15.70 5.07 28.18
N TRP A 24 -15.56 6.39 28.09
CA TRP A 24 -14.28 7.11 28.26
C TRP A 24 -13.67 6.98 29.67
N ASN A 25 -14.49 6.72 30.69
CA ASN A 25 -14.12 6.82 32.10
C ASN A 25 -13.60 5.50 32.72
N GLU A 26 -13.52 4.41 31.98
CA GLU A 26 -13.27 3.05 32.53
C GLU A 26 -11.79 2.68 32.73
N GLY A 27 -10.88 3.64 32.99
CA GLY A 27 -9.46 3.34 33.27
C GLY A 27 -8.68 2.64 32.13
N ARG A 28 -9.26 2.59 30.93
CA ARG A 28 -8.67 2.00 29.73
C ARG A 28 -7.55 2.87 29.16
N TYR A 29 -6.58 2.24 28.52
CA TYR A 29 -5.56 2.93 27.74
C TYR A 29 -6.13 3.42 26.41
N ARG A 30 -6.03 4.74 26.17
CA ARG A 30 -6.73 5.43 25.09
C ARG A 30 -5.84 5.56 23.88
N ILE A 31 -6.30 5.01 22.77
CA ILE A 31 -5.55 4.94 21.51
C ILE A 31 -6.33 5.70 20.43
N ALA A 32 -5.69 6.71 19.86
CA ALA A 32 -6.16 7.40 18.66
C ALA A 32 -5.61 6.69 17.43
N LEU A 33 -6.45 5.94 16.72
CA LEU A 33 -6.06 5.28 15.48
C LEU A 33 -6.37 6.18 14.28
N ILE A 34 -5.32 6.65 13.61
CA ILE A 34 -5.41 7.64 12.54
C ILE A 34 -5.12 6.97 11.19
N TYR A 35 -6.07 7.09 10.26
CA TYR A 35 -5.76 6.94 8.84
C TYR A 35 -5.42 8.33 8.30
N PRO A 36 -4.18 8.60 7.87
CA PRO A 36 -3.71 9.94 7.50
C PRO A 36 -4.23 10.39 6.13
N ASN A 37 -5.54 10.24 5.88
CA ASN A 37 -6.22 10.64 4.66
C ASN A 37 -7.74 10.75 4.94
N GLY A 38 -8.55 10.91 3.89
CA GLY A 38 -10.00 10.98 3.98
C GLY A 38 -10.64 9.70 4.55
N TYR A 39 -11.81 9.90 5.15
CA TYR A 39 -12.63 8.85 5.74
C TYR A 39 -12.97 7.73 4.74
N GLN A 40 -13.29 8.09 3.49
CA GLN A 40 -13.73 7.12 2.49
C GLN A 40 -12.66 6.06 2.19
N GLN A 41 -11.40 6.50 2.13
CA GLN A 41 -10.25 5.62 1.88
C GLN A 41 -9.88 4.82 3.13
N GLY A 42 -9.87 5.47 4.30
CA GLY A 42 -9.55 4.79 5.54
C GLY A 42 -10.55 3.69 5.91
N MET A 43 -11.84 3.92 5.67
CA MET A 43 -12.87 2.89 5.86
C MET A 43 -12.89 1.81 4.79
N ALA A 44 -12.19 1.98 3.67
CA ALA A 44 -11.97 0.91 2.69
C ALA A 44 -10.70 0.09 2.97
N ASN A 45 -9.89 0.47 3.97
CA ASN A 45 -8.62 -0.18 4.28
C ASN A 45 -8.80 -1.29 5.33
N LEU A 46 -8.69 -2.56 4.89
CA LEU A 46 -8.83 -3.72 5.78
C LEU A 46 -7.77 -3.78 6.88
N GLY A 47 -6.53 -3.34 6.61
CA GLY A 47 -5.48 -3.29 7.63
C GLY A 47 -5.84 -2.33 8.76
N PHE A 48 -6.33 -1.13 8.42
CA PHE A 48 -6.81 -0.14 9.38
C PHE A 48 -7.99 -0.67 10.22
N GLN A 49 -9.01 -1.26 9.57
CA GLN A 49 -10.14 -1.84 10.28
C GLN A 49 -9.74 -3.02 11.17
N THR A 50 -8.81 -3.86 10.73
CA THR A 50 -8.31 -5.00 11.51
C THR A 50 -7.58 -4.53 12.75
N VAL A 51 -6.72 -3.51 12.65
CA VAL A 51 -6.06 -2.91 13.82
C VAL A 51 -7.08 -2.33 14.79
N TYR A 52 -8.07 -1.56 14.30
CA TYR A 52 -9.15 -1.04 15.14
C TYR A 52 -9.87 -2.16 15.90
N HIS A 53 -10.23 -3.23 15.19
CA HIS A 53 -10.92 -4.37 15.76
C HIS A 53 -10.08 -5.07 16.83
N LEU A 54 -8.81 -5.38 16.54
CA LEU A 54 -7.90 -6.07 17.47
C LEU A 54 -7.67 -5.28 18.75
N ILE A 55 -7.57 -3.95 18.67
CA ILE A 55 -7.40 -3.12 19.87
C ILE A 55 -8.67 -3.12 20.71
N ASN A 56 -9.84 -2.92 20.09
CA ASN A 56 -11.13 -2.86 20.80
C ASN A 56 -11.68 -4.23 21.25
N GLN A 57 -11.06 -5.34 20.84
CA GLN A 57 -11.33 -6.65 21.45
C GLN A 57 -10.76 -6.76 22.87
N ARG A 58 -9.86 -5.87 23.27
CA ARG A 58 -9.29 -5.86 24.62
C ARG A 58 -10.12 -5.00 25.55
N ASP A 59 -10.47 -5.53 26.71
CA ASP A 59 -11.25 -4.80 27.71
C ASP A 59 -10.49 -3.63 28.36
N ASP A 60 -9.15 -3.66 28.32
CA ASP A 60 -8.25 -2.67 28.92
C ASP A 60 -7.83 -1.53 27.97
N CYS A 61 -8.33 -1.52 26.74
CA CYS A 61 -8.01 -0.53 25.72
C CYS A 61 -9.27 0.14 25.17
N LEU A 62 -9.17 1.41 24.81
CA LEU A 62 -10.20 2.16 24.09
C LEU A 62 -9.55 2.72 22.82
N CYS A 63 -10.03 2.31 21.65
CA CYS A 63 -9.51 2.76 20.37
C CYS A 63 -10.58 3.53 19.59
N GLU A 64 -10.25 4.77 19.22
CA GLU A 64 -11.12 5.65 18.46
C GLU A 64 -10.44 6.12 17.17
N ARG A 65 -11.25 6.30 16.12
CA ARG A 65 -10.79 6.56 14.76
C ARG A 65 -10.69 8.05 14.48
N PHE A 66 -9.66 8.42 13.73
CA PHE A 66 -9.43 9.77 13.24
C PHE A 66 -9.13 9.77 11.75
N PHE A 67 -9.65 10.78 11.06
CA PHE A 67 -9.46 10.98 9.62
C PHE A 67 -9.20 12.45 9.35
N LEU A 68 -8.47 12.72 8.27
CA LEU A 68 -8.26 14.09 7.83
C LEU A 68 -9.60 14.67 7.30
N PRO A 69 -10.06 15.84 7.79
CA PRO A 69 -11.24 16.48 7.24
C PRO A 69 -11.05 16.87 5.77
N GLU A 70 -12.07 16.69 4.93
CA GLU A 70 -11.98 16.98 3.48
C GLU A 70 -11.65 18.45 3.17
N GLU A 71 -12.00 19.38 4.07
CA GLU A 71 -11.72 20.82 3.96
C GLU A 71 -10.45 21.26 4.69
N SER A 72 -9.62 20.34 5.20
CA SER A 72 -8.41 20.72 5.94
C SER A 72 -7.36 21.31 4.99
N THR A 73 -7.38 22.62 4.83
CA THR A 73 -6.25 23.35 4.26
C THR A 73 -5.22 23.62 5.37
N ALA A 74 -3.95 23.71 5.01
CA ALA A 74 -2.85 24.00 5.94
C ALA A 74 -2.97 25.35 6.70
N HIS A 75 -4.04 26.12 6.45
CA HIS A 75 -4.25 27.47 6.96
C HIS A 75 -5.34 27.58 8.04
N HIS A 76 -6.04 26.50 8.40
CA HIS A 76 -7.15 26.56 9.37
C HIS A 76 -7.03 25.49 10.47
N VAL A 77 -6.86 25.96 11.70
CA VAL A 77 -6.78 25.13 12.92
C VAL A 77 -8.21 24.78 13.34
N THR A 78 -8.77 23.73 12.75
CA THR A 78 -9.94 23.06 13.35
C THR A 78 -9.43 21.90 14.19
N PRO A 79 -9.84 21.76 15.47
CA PRO A 79 -9.40 20.63 16.28
C PRO A 79 -9.79 19.32 15.61
N LEU A 80 -8.82 18.39 15.55
CA LEU A 80 -9.09 17.03 15.08
C LEU A 80 -9.80 16.26 16.20
N LEU A 81 -11.02 15.82 15.91
CA LEU A 81 -11.89 15.12 16.86
C LEU A 81 -12.06 13.66 16.46
N SER A 82 -12.12 12.78 17.46
CA SER A 82 -12.38 11.37 17.25
C SER A 82 -13.78 11.14 16.68
N LEU A 83 -13.92 10.08 15.89
CA LEU A 83 -15.20 9.76 15.26
C LEU A 83 -16.21 9.22 16.26
N GLU A 84 -15.78 8.47 17.28
CA GLU A 84 -16.67 7.79 18.22
C GLU A 84 -17.25 8.73 19.29
N SER A 85 -16.40 9.57 19.90
CA SER A 85 -16.78 10.39 21.06
C SER A 85 -16.47 11.88 20.93
N ASP A 86 -16.07 12.33 19.74
CA ASP A 86 -15.75 13.73 19.43
C ASP A 86 -14.66 14.31 20.35
N ARG A 87 -13.70 13.48 20.77
CA ARG A 87 -12.59 13.84 21.66
C ARG A 87 -11.40 14.43 20.91
N PRO A 88 -10.77 15.49 21.43
CA PRO A 88 -9.52 16.02 20.87
C PRO A 88 -8.39 14.99 20.88
N LEU A 89 -7.52 15.06 19.87
CA LEU A 89 -6.40 14.12 19.72
C LEU A 89 -5.44 14.07 20.95
N ARG A 90 -5.25 15.18 21.67
CA ARG A 90 -4.39 15.24 22.87
C ARG A 90 -4.95 14.48 24.08
N ASP A 91 -6.24 14.12 24.06
CA ASP A 91 -6.87 13.45 25.20
C ASP A 91 -6.52 11.93 25.26
N PHE A 92 -5.78 11.43 24.26
CA PHE A 92 -5.37 10.04 24.12
C PHE A 92 -3.95 9.81 24.63
N ASP A 93 -3.65 8.57 25.06
CA ASP A 93 -2.34 8.18 25.59
C ASP A 93 -1.36 7.80 24.45
N LEU A 94 -1.90 7.22 23.38
CA LEU A 94 -1.16 6.78 22.20
C LEU A 94 -1.85 7.25 20.91
N ILE A 95 -1.06 7.78 19.98
CA ILE A 95 -1.45 8.07 18.61
C ILE A 95 -0.86 7.00 17.71
N ALA A 96 -1.71 6.16 17.12
CA ALA A 96 -1.33 5.10 16.19
C ALA A 96 -1.67 5.53 14.75
N LEU A 97 -0.66 5.80 13.93
CA LEU A 97 -0.80 6.16 12.52
C LEU A 97 -0.69 4.90 11.65
N SER A 98 -1.71 4.63 10.83
CA SER A 98 -1.70 3.52 9.87
C SER A 98 -1.41 4.05 8.47
N ILE A 99 -0.13 4.08 8.07
CA ILE A 99 0.30 4.73 6.83
C ILE A 99 0.46 3.71 5.70
N SER A 100 -0.38 3.85 4.66
CA SER A 100 -0.41 2.90 3.53
C SER A 100 0.39 3.38 2.32
N PHE A 101 0.52 4.70 2.13
CA PHE A 101 1.21 5.28 0.98
C PHE A 101 2.15 6.39 1.41
N GLU A 102 3.27 6.55 0.71
CA GLU A 102 4.28 7.56 1.10
C GLU A 102 3.75 8.99 0.96
N ASN A 103 2.79 9.22 0.06
CA ASN A 103 2.16 10.54 -0.10
C ASN A 103 1.35 10.95 1.14
N ASP A 104 0.90 10.00 1.97
CA ASP A 104 0.19 10.31 3.20
C ASP A 104 1.10 10.98 4.26
N TYR A 105 2.43 10.91 4.10
CA TYR A 105 3.38 11.66 4.96
C TYR A 105 3.13 13.16 4.91
N LEU A 106 2.63 13.67 3.77
CA LEU A 106 2.32 15.08 3.56
C LEU A 106 1.11 15.54 4.39
N HIS A 107 0.29 14.62 4.90
CA HIS A 107 -0.84 14.95 5.75
C HIS A 107 -0.45 15.02 7.24
N LEU A 108 0.70 14.47 7.64
CA LEU A 108 1.15 14.48 9.03
C LEU A 108 1.26 15.90 9.62
N PRO A 109 1.88 16.90 8.95
CA PRO A 109 1.96 18.25 9.49
C PRO A 109 0.58 18.86 9.82
N ALA A 110 -0.43 18.60 8.98
CA ALA A 110 -1.80 19.08 9.22
C ALA A 110 -2.46 18.37 10.40
N ILE A 111 -2.30 17.04 10.50
CA ILE A 111 -2.85 16.22 11.60
C ILE A 111 -2.26 16.66 12.95
N PHE A 112 -0.94 16.77 13.04
CA PHE A 112 -0.24 17.15 14.27
C PHE A 112 -0.55 18.59 14.68
N SER A 113 -0.63 19.51 13.71
CA SER A 113 -1.06 20.89 13.95
C SER A 113 -2.51 20.97 14.48
N ALA A 114 -3.45 20.26 13.85
CA ALA A 114 -4.85 20.20 14.26
C ALA A 114 -5.05 19.50 15.63
N GLY A 115 -4.17 18.56 15.95
CA GLY A 115 -4.08 17.95 17.27
C GLY A 115 -3.34 18.79 18.30
N ASN A 116 -2.62 19.85 17.89
CA ASN A 116 -1.69 20.60 18.75
C ASN A 116 -0.71 19.68 19.49
N ILE A 117 -0.08 18.81 18.74
CA ILE A 117 1.00 17.95 19.21
C ILE A 117 2.23 18.28 18.36
N PRO A 118 3.43 18.42 18.96
CA PRO A 118 4.64 18.63 18.18
C PRO A 118 4.87 17.48 17.17
N LEU A 119 5.10 17.85 15.90
CA LEU A 119 5.33 16.88 14.82
C LEU A 119 6.57 16.02 15.08
N LEU A 120 7.70 16.66 15.41
CA LEU A 120 8.95 15.95 15.67
C LEU A 120 9.00 15.43 17.11
N ALA A 121 9.47 14.20 17.28
CA ALA A 121 9.55 13.51 18.56
C ALA A 121 10.39 14.26 19.59
N GLU A 122 11.48 14.91 19.18
CA GLU A 122 12.36 15.68 20.06
C GLU A 122 11.67 16.87 20.76
N HIS A 123 10.60 17.39 20.17
CA HIS A 123 9.86 18.54 20.70
C HIS A 123 8.67 18.13 21.59
N ARG A 124 8.37 16.82 21.69
CA ARG A 124 7.26 16.31 22.53
C ARG A 124 7.67 16.25 24.00
N ARG A 125 6.75 16.67 24.86
CA ARG A 125 6.88 16.67 26.32
C ARG A 125 6.47 15.32 26.91
N LEU A 126 6.60 15.16 28.23
CA LEU A 126 6.23 13.91 28.89
C LEU A 126 4.71 13.67 28.85
N GLU A 127 3.93 14.74 28.93
CA GLU A 127 2.47 14.74 28.87
C GLU A 127 1.90 14.57 27.46
N ASP A 128 2.72 14.76 26.42
CA ASP A 128 2.27 14.55 25.04
C ASP A 128 2.16 13.04 24.74
N PRO A 129 1.13 12.61 23.98
CA PRO A 129 0.95 11.21 23.62
C PRO A 129 2.18 10.61 22.95
N LEU A 130 2.34 9.29 23.13
CA LEU A 130 3.28 8.52 22.33
C LEU A 130 2.79 8.46 20.88
N VAL A 131 3.71 8.46 19.92
CA VAL A 131 3.38 8.29 18.49
C VAL A 131 3.91 6.95 18.00
N LEU A 132 3.00 6.05 17.64
CA LEU A 132 3.27 4.80 16.95
C LEU A 132 2.96 4.95 15.45
N ILE A 133 3.92 4.63 14.59
CA ILE A 133 3.69 4.58 13.13
C ILE A 133 3.72 3.13 12.66
N GLY A 134 2.64 2.68 12.03
CA GLY A 134 2.51 1.38 11.37
C GLY A 134 2.05 1.52 9.93
N GLY A 135 1.61 0.39 9.36
CA GLY A 135 1.28 0.27 7.94
C GLY A 135 2.50 -0.07 7.08
N VAL A 136 2.28 -0.35 5.79
CA VAL A 136 3.34 -0.85 4.90
C VAL A 136 4.53 0.09 4.79
N CYS A 137 4.28 1.39 4.90
CA CYS A 137 5.31 2.42 4.92
C CYS A 137 6.35 2.21 6.05
N ALA A 138 5.92 1.73 7.22
CA ALA A 138 6.79 1.53 8.37
C ALA A 138 7.80 0.37 8.20
N PHE A 139 7.54 -0.58 7.31
CA PHE A 139 8.45 -1.71 7.05
C PHE A 139 8.97 -1.81 5.61
N ILE A 140 8.56 -0.91 4.70
CA ILE A 140 9.24 -0.70 3.41
C ILE A 140 10.40 0.28 3.55
N ASN A 141 10.17 1.43 4.18
CA ASN A 141 11.18 2.42 4.53
C ASN A 141 10.64 3.34 5.65
N PRO A 142 10.97 3.07 6.93
CA PRO A 142 10.50 3.89 8.05
C PRO A 142 11.18 5.25 8.13
N GLU A 143 12.38 5.39 7.57
CA GLU A 143 13.27 6.52 7.84
C GLU A 143 12.69 7.88 7.48
N PRO A 144 11.99 8.10 6.36
CA PRO A 144 11.40 9.39 6.00
C PRO A 144 10.51 10.03 7.08
N VAL A 145 9.93 9.22 7.97
CA VAL A 145 9.07 9.66 9.08
C VAL A 145 9.61 9.24 10.45
N ALA A 146 10.84 8.76 10.54
CA ALA A 146 11.43 8.26 11.77
C ALA A 146 11.51 9.34 12.87
N GLU A 147 11.85 10.59 12.53
CA GLU A 147 11.87 11.70 13.51
C GLU A 147 10.47 12.15 13.95
N VAL A 148 9.41 11.67 13.30
CA VAL A 148 8.01 11.91 13.73
C VAL A 148 7.57 10.87 14.76
N ALA A 149 8.14 9.66 14.75
CA ALA A 149 7.70 8.53 15.57
C ALA A 149 8.43 8.44 16.92
N ASP A 150 7.71 8.02 17.96
CA ASP A 150 8.36 7.43 19.15
C ASP A 150 8.66 5.95 18.93
N LEU A 151 7.71 5.24 18.32
CA LEU A 151 7.73 3.80 18.06
C LEU A 151 7.25 3.58 16.62
N MET A 152 7.75 2.53 15.96
CA MET A 152 7.26 2.09 14.67
C MET A 152 7.04 0.59 14.67
N ALA A 153 5.90 0.16 14.11
CA ALA A 153 5.56 -1.25 13.96
C ALA A 153 6.05 -1.76 12.60
N VAL A 154 7.10 -2.59 12.62
CA VAL A 154 7.73 -3.18 11.45
C VAL A 154 7.11 -4.53 11.16
N GLY A 155 6.01 -4.51 10.41
CA GLY A 155 5.34 -5.73 9.94
C GLY A 155 3.82 -5.69 10.08
N GLU A 156 3.24 -6.87 10.24
CA GLU A 156 1.79 -7.05 10.41
C GLU A 156 1.39 -6.84 11.87
N ALA A 157 0.19 -6.32 12.11
CA ALA A 157 -0.22 -5.89 13.44
C ALA A 157 -0.52 -7.07 14.37
N GLU A 158 -1.04 -8.17 13.84
CA GLU A 158 -1.46 -9.36 14.60
C GLU A 158 -0.36 -9.92 15.51
N PRO A 159 0.89 -10.12 15.05
CA PRO A 159 1.98 -10.56 15.93
C PRO A 159 2.59 -9.45 16.81
N ILE A 160 2.52 -8.18 16.40
CA ILE A 160 3.22 -7.08 17.09
C ILE A 160 2.37 -6.50 18.22
N LEU A 161 1.10 -6.25 17.94
CA LEU A 161 0.20 -5.46 18.78
C LEU A 161 0.01 -6.04 20.19
N PRO A 162 -0.18 -7.37 20.39
CA PRO A 162 -0.43 -7.92 21.73
C PRO A 162 0.71 -7.64 22.73
N ALA A 163 1.96 -7.86 22.31
CA ALA A 163 3.13 -7.64 23.16
C ALA A 163 3.38 -6.14 23.37
N LEU A 164 3.22 -5.33 22.33
CA LEU A 164 3.38 -3.88 22.40
C LEU A 164 2.39 -3.24 23.38
N LEU A 165 1.09 -3.56 23.27
CA LEU A 165 0.06 -3.02 24.18
C LEU A 165 0.28 -3.49 25.62
N THR A 166 0.65 -4.76 25.80
CA THR A 166 0.98 -5.29 27.14
C THR A 166 2.15 -4.53 27.78
N GLY A 167 3.21 -4.26 27.01
CA GLY A 167 4.35 -3.47 27.48
C GLY A 167 3.98 -2.02 27.84
N LEU A 168 3.12 -1.39 27.05
CA LEU A 168 2.61 -0.04 27.35
C LEU A 168 1.79 0.01 28.64
N LEU A 169 0.96 -1.01 28.88
CA LEU A 169 0.05 -1.11 30.03
C LEU A 169 0.74 -1.49 31.35
N GLN A 170 1.80 -2.30 31.30
CA GLN A 170 2.50 -2.80 32.50
C GLN A 170 3.50 -1.79 33.08
N SER A 171 3.92 -0.81 32.30
CA SER A 171 4.98 0.15 32.65
C SER A 171 4.53 1.63 32.66
N PRO A 172 3.32 1.99 33.13
CA PRO A 172 2.79 3.36 33.02
C PRO A 172 3.55 4.38 33.88
N SER A 173 4.26 3.91 34.92
CA SER A 173 5.06 4.74 35.83
C SER A 173 6.54 4.85 35.43
N LEU A 174 6.97 4.13 34.39
CA LEU A 174 8.36 4.21 33.94
C LEU A 174 8.62 5.56 33.25
N PRO A 175 9.83 6.15 33.43
CA PRO A 175 10.25 7.26 32.61
C PRO A 175 10.17 6.88 31.12
N ARG A 176 9.66 7.79 30.27
CA ARG A 176 9.45 7.56 28.82
C ARG A 176 10.65 6.91 28.14
N HIS A 177 11.87 7.34 28.47
CA HIS A 177 13.10 6.73 27.93
C HIS A 177 13.25 5.23 28.28
N ARG A 178 12.97 4.84 29.53
CA ARG A 178 13.07 3.44 29.98
C ARG A 178 11.97 2.59 29.35
N LEU A 179 10.74 3.12 29.28
CA LEU A 179 9.63 2.48 28.59
C LEU A 179 10.00 2.20 27.11
N LEU A 180 10.47 3.22 26.38
CA LEU A 180 10.87 3.06 24.98
C LEU A 180 12.00 2.05 24.81
N LEU A 181 12.96 1.98 25.75
CA LEU A 181 14.04 1.00 25.70
C LEU A 181 13.54 -0.43 25.89
N GLU A 182 12.57 -0.65 26.80
CA GLU A 182 11.93 -1.95 26.98
C GLU A 182 11.13 -2.36 25.74
N LEU A 183 10.36 -1.43 25.18
CA LEU A 183 9.58 -1.69 23.96
C LEU A 183 10.47 -1.94 22.75
N ALA A 184 11.64 -1.31 22.65
CA ALA A 184 12.62 -1.53 21.57
C ALA A 184 13.21 -2.95 21.54
N GLN A 185 13.04 -3.72 22.63
CA GLN A 185 13.45 -5.13 22.68
C GLN A 185 12.40 -6.07 22.06
N LEU A 186 11.17 -5.59 21.86
CA LEU A 186 10.11 -6.39 21.27
C LEU A 186 10.36 -6.61 19.77
N PRO A 187 10.22 -7.85 19.27
CA PRO A 187 10.33 -8.11 17.84
C PRO A 187 9.36 -7.24 17.02
N GLY A 188 9.88 -6.62 15.95
CA GLY A 188 9.09 -5.74 15.09
C GLY A 188 8.86 -4.33 15.64
N VAL A 189 9.39 -3.96 16.79
CA VAL A 189 9.28 -2.58 17.32
C VAL A 189 10.58 -1.83 17.03
N TYR A 190 10.49 -0.81 16.19
CA TYR A 190 11.59 0.11 15.90
C TYR A 190 11.42 1.40 16.72
N VAL A 191 12.45 1.81 17.45
CA VAL A 191 12.47 3.08 18.20
C VAL A 191 13.59 3.97 17.65
N PRO A 192 13.27 4.90 16.73
CA PRO A 192 14.26 5.67 15.98
C PRO A 192 15.34 6.37 16.81
N ARG A 193 14.96 6.89 17.99
CA ARG A 193 15.85 7.66 18.87
C ARG A 193 17.08 6.90 19.35
N PHE A 194 17.07 5.57 19.30
CA PHE A 194 18.20 4.74 19.73
C PHE A 194 19.15 4.36 18.59
N TYR A 195 18.87 4.82 17.37
CA TYR A 195 19.65 4.50 16.17
C TYR A 195 20.18 5.79 15.56
N GLN A 196 21.47 6.05 15.73
CA GLN A 196 22.13 7.23 15.18
C GLN A 196 22.61 6.95 13.75
N PRO A 197 22.15 7.72 12.74
CA PRO A 197 22.60 7.55 11.37
C PRO A 197 24.00 8.13 11.15
N SER A 198 24.77 7.48 10.28
CA SER A 198 26.02 7.98 9.70
C SER A 198 25.91 7.95 8.17
N TYR A 199 26.18 9.08 7.54
CA TYR A 199 26.09 9.29 6.09
C TYR A 199 27.49 9.30 5.50
N ALA A 200 27.77 8.37 4.59
CA ALA A 200 29.06 8.24 3.91
C ALA A 200 28.87 8.02 2.41
N ALA A 201 29.97 7.95 1.66
CA ALA A 201 29.91 7.69 0.21
C ALA A 201 29.35 6.29 -0.09
N GLU A 202 29.55 5.35 0.83
CA GLU A 202 29.10 3.96 0.77
C GLU A 202 27.60 3.81 1.10
N GLY A 203 26.93 4.88 1.56
CA GLY A 203 25.51 4.88 1.88
C GLY A 203 25.20 5.31 3.32
N VAL A 204 24.13 4.76 3.88
CA VAL A 204 23.64 5.07 5.24
C VAL A 204 23.84 3.88 6.16
N SER A 205 24.43 4.12 7.33
CA SER A 205 24.58 3.12 8.39
C SER A 205 24.03 3.64 9.72
N TYR A 206 23.70 2.72 10.63
CA TYR A 206 23.09 3.06 11.91
C TYR A 206 23.90 2.47 13.06
N GLN A 207 24.10 3.28 14.09
CA GLN A 207 24.74 2.89 15.35
C GLN A 207 23.71 2.89 16.47
N CYS A 208 23.69 1.82 17.27
CA CYS A 208 22.84 1.68 18.45
C CYS A 208 23.62 1.02 19.59
N ASP A 209 23.04 1.03 20.80
CA ASP A 209 23.56 0.24 21.92
C ASP A 209 23.60 -1.25 21.55
N GLY A 210 24.63 -1.98 22.03
CA GLY A 210 24.79 -3.42 21.79
C GLY A 210 23.67 -4.29 22.38
N ALA A 211 22.88 -3.77 23.31
CA ALA A 211 21.69 -4.44 23.82
C ALA A 211 20.49 -4.39 22.85
N LEU A 212 20.54 -3.58 21.78
CA LEU A 212 19.46 -3.43 20.80
C LEU A 212 19.77 -4.19 19.50
N PRO A 213 18.73 -4.65 18.77
CA PRO A 213 18.94 -5.31 17.50
C PRO A 213 19.52 -4.34 16.46
N LYS A 214 20.58 -4.74 15.75
CA LYS A 214 21.20 -3.91 14.69
C LYS A 214 20.25 -3.62 13.52
N ARG A 215 19.36 -4.57 13.22
CA ARG A 215 18.31 -4.46 12.20
C ARG A 215 17.01 -5.00 12.78
N ILE A 216 15.90 -4.35 12.49
CA ILE A 216 14.62 -4.65 13.08
C ILE A 216 13.93 -5.67 12.17
N GLN A 217 13.71 -6.87 12.70
CA GLN A 217 13.09 -7.95 11.97
C GLN A 217 11.60 -7.70 11.78
N ARG A 218 11.16 -7.72 10.52
CA ARG A 218 9.75 -7.65 10.16
C ARG A 218 8.98 -8.83 10.74
N GLN A 219 7.91 -8.56 11.47
CA GLN A 219 7.00 -9.59 11.97
C GLN A 219 5.82 -9.81 11.01
N TYR A 220 5.32 -11.03 10.91
CA TYR A 220 4.15 -11.34 10.08
C TYR A 220 3.39 -12.55 10.62
N LEU A 221 2.10 -12.62 10.32
CA LEU A 221 1.23 -13.69 10.80
C LEU A 221 1.42 -14.98 9.98
N HIS A 222 1.92 -16.05 10.58
CA HIS A 222 2.22 -17.27 9.81
C HIS A 222 0.96 -17.96 9.25
N ASP A 223 -0.06 -18.11 10.08
CA ASP A 223 -1.36 -18.70 9.72
C ASP A 223 -2.40 -17.59 9.63
N LEU A 224 -2.88 -17.30 8.42
CA LEU A 224 -3.87 -16.24 8.23
C LEU A 224 -5.20 -16.58 8.90
N ASP A 225 -5.59 -17.85 8.99
CA ASP A 225 -6.88 -18.25 9.53
C ASP A 225 -7.02 -17.93 11.03
N SER A 226 -5.90 -17.76 11.74
CA SER A 226 -5.85 -17.38 13.15
C SER A 226 -6.34 -15.95 13.45
N SER A 227 -6.54 -15.11 12.43
CA SER A 227 -7.08 -13.75 12.59
C SER A 227 -8.00 -13.39 11.42
N ALA A 228 -9.11 -12.72 11.69
CA ALA A 228 -10.01 -12.24 10.64
C ALA A 228 -9.50 -10.94 10.00
N SER A 229 -9.72 -10.78 8.69
CA SER A 229 -9.38 -9.57 7.94
C SER A 229 -10.48 -9.33 6.91
N ARG A 230 -11.48 -8.60 7.37
CA ARG A 230 -12.72 -8.30 6.64
C ARG A 230 -13.22 -6.93 7.01
N THR A 231 -14.30 -6.49 6.35
CA THR A 231 -15.05 -5.33 6.83
C THR A 231 -15.63 -5.65 8.22
N PHE A 232 -15.12 -4.96 9.24
CA PHE A 232 -15.61 -4.98 10.61
C PHE A 232 -16.63 -3.88 10.85
N ILE A 233 -16.41 -2.72 10.21
CA ILE A 233 -17.32 -1.58 10.24
C ILE A 233 -17.84 -1.35 8.84
N GLN A 234 -19.14 -1.52 8.66
CA GLN A 234 -19.79 -1.21 7.41
C GLN A 234 -20.12 0.28 7.36
N ALA A 235 -19.55 0.97 6.37
CA ALA A 235 -19.73 2.40 6.16
C ALA A 235 -20.17 2.67 4.72
N ASP A 236 -21.39 3.18 4.52
CA ASP A 236 -21.94 3.46 3.18
C ASP A 236 -21.05 4.44 2.38
N ALA A 237 -20.45 5.41 3.06
CA ALA A 237 -19.61 6.43 2.45
C ALA A 237 -18.17 5.98 2.18
N ALA A 238 -17.78 4.74 2.51
CA ALA A 238 -16.47 4.20 2.11
C ALA A 238 -16.38 4.01 0.58
N GLU A 239 -15.17 4.02 0.02
CA GLU A 239 -14.92 3.82 -1.43
C GLU A 239 -15.57 2.53 -1.98
N PHE A 240 -15.72 1.53 -1.10
CA PHE A 240 -16.37 0.24 -1.39
C PHE A 240 -17.56 -0.05 -0.44
N GLY A 241 -18.22 0.98 0.08
CA GLY A 241 -19.26 0.86 1.13
C GLY A 241 -20.49 0.03 0.73
N HIS A 242 -20.70 -0.21 -0.56
CA HIS A 242 -21.78 -1.05 -1.09
C HIS A 242 -21.48 -2.56 -1.05
N MET A 243 -20.26 -2.97 -0.69
CA MET A 243 -19.85 -4.36 -0.55
C MET A 243 -19.19 -4.62 0.80
N ALA A 244 -19.15 -5.89 1.23
CA ALA A 244 -18.36 -6.33 2.37
C ALA A 244 -17.03 -6.89 1.85
N LEU A 245 -15.90 -6.38 2.33
CA LEU A 245 -14.58 -6.78 1.87
C LEU A 245 -14.06 -7.97 2.68
N VAL A 246 -13.39 -8.91 2.03
CA VAL A 246 -12.69 -10.04 2.66
C VAL A 246 -11.30 -10.19 2.04
N GLU A 247 -10.27 -10.22 2.88
CA GLU A 247 -8.89 -10.47 2.45
C GLU A 247 -8.69 -11.96 2.18
N VAL A 248 -8.35 -12.36 0.95
CA VAL A 248 -8.19 -13.78 0.58
C VAL A 248 -6.76 -14.30 0.75
N SER A 249 -5.77 -13.42 0.61
CA SER A 249 -4.35 -13.77 0.72
C SER A 249 -3.47 -12.55 1.00
N ARG A 250 -2.29 -12.79 1.58
CA ARG A 250 -1.23 -11.80 1.81
C ARG A 250 0.04 -12.15 1.07
N GLY A 251 0.65 -11.16 0.44
CA GLY A 251 1.80 -11.32 -0.43
C GLY A 251 1.45 -11.83 -1.82
N CYS A 252 2.47 -11.92 -2.69
CA CYS A 252 2.31 -12.32 -4.08
C CYS A 252 3.47 -13.23 -4.50
N SER A 253 3.15 -14.36 -5.14
CA SER A 253 4.14 -15.36 -5.57
C SER A 253 4.86 -14.99 -6.86
N ARG A 254 4.37 -14.01 -7.63
CA ARG A 254 4.83 -13.74 -9.00
C ARG A 254 6.21 -13.09 -9.09
N GLY A 255 6.63 -12.33 -8.08
CA GLY A 255 7.98 -11.74 -8.02
C GLY A 255 8.28 -10.74 -9.13
N CYS A 256 7.31 -9.89 -9.52
CA CYS A 256 7.57 -8.81 -10.47
C CYS A 256 8.59 -7.82 -9.89
N ARG A 257 9.69 -7.55 -10.60
CA ARG A 257 10.90 -6.89 -10.08
C ARG A 257 10.74 -5.45 -9.60
N PHE A 258 9.64 -4.80 -9.96
CA PHE A 258 9.28 -3.44 -9.53
C PHE A 258 8.33 -3.41 -8.32
N CYS A 259 7.67 -4.53 -8.01
CA CYS A 259 6.51 -4.55 -7.11
C CYS A 259 6.94 -4.87 -5.68
N ALA A 260 6.89 -3.88 -4.78
CA ALA A 260 7.20 -4.07 -3.36
C ALA A 260 6.42 -5.22 -2.71
N ALA A 261 5.13 -5.36 -3.05
CA ALA A 261 4.27 -6.41 -2.48
C ALA A 261 4.73 -7.83 -2.81
N GLY A 262 5.50 -8.02 -3.89
CA GLY A 262 6.11 -9.30 -4.26
C GLY A 262 7.33 -9.69 -3.41
N PHE A 263 7.80 -8.80 -2.53
CA PHE A 263 8.99 -9.03 -1.71
C PHE A 263 8.76 -8.76 -0.22
N VAL A 264 8.18 -7.61 0.16
CA VAL A 264 8.04 -7.21 1.56
C VAL A 264 7.00 -8.03 2.34
N TYR A 265 6.09 -8.72 1.64
CA TYR A 265 5.07 -9.59 2.25
C TYR A 265 5.38 -11.09 2.14
N LEU A 266 6.55 -11.47 1.62
CA LEU A 266 6.91 -12.87 1.53
C LEU A 266 6.98 -13.51 2.94
N PRO A 267 6.60 -14.80 3.08
CA PRO A 267 6.08 -15.68 2.04
C PRO A 267 4.59 -15.38 1.70
N PRO A 268 4.13 -15.66 0.47
CA PRO A 268 2.72 -15.59 0.13
C PRO A 268 1.93 -16.58 0.99
N ARG A 269 0.83 -16.14 1.57
CA ARG A 269 -0.04 -16.92 2.45
C ARG A 269 -1.48 -16.72 2.02
N GLU A 270 -2.26 -17.79 2.07
CA GLU A 270 -3.68 -17.80 1.69
C GLU A 270 -4.53 -18.22 2.88
N ARG A 271 -5.79 -17.78 2.90
CA ARG A 271 -6.78 -18.28 3.85
C ARG A 271 -7.41 -19.58 3.37
N SER A 272 -7.83 -20.44 4.30
CA SER A 272 -8.63 -21.61 3.92
C SER A 272 -9.98 -21.19 3.37
N LEU A 273 -10.54 -22.05 2.51
CA LEU A 273 -11.87 -21.85 1.93
C LEU A 273 -12.94 -21.72 3.03
N ASP A 274 -12.89 -22.59 4.04
CA ASP A 274 -13.87 -22.59 5.14
C ASP A 274 -13.82 -21.28 5.92
N ASN A 275 -12.62 -20.78 6.27
CA ASN A 275 -12.43 -19.49 6.92
C ASN A 275 -13.01 -18.34 6.09
N LEU A 276 -12.81 -18.37 4.77
CA LEU A 276 -13.34 -17.34 3.86
C LEU A 276 -14.86 -17.40 3.72
N LEU A 277 -15.44 -18.60 3.68
CA LEU A 277 -16.89 -18.76 3.59
C LEU A 277 -17.59 -18.31 4.88
N GLU A 278 -17.00 -18.56 6.05
CA GLU A 278 -17.50 -18.03 7.32
C GLU A 278 -17.45 -16.49 7.34
N GLN A 279 -16.34 -15.89 6.90
CA GLN A 279 -16.25 -14.43 6.79
C GLN A 279 -17.22 -13.86 5.74
N ALA A 280 -17.46 -14.58 4.65
CA ALA A 280 -18.44 -14.20 3.65
C ALA A 280 -19.87 -14.26 4.21
N ASP A 281 -20.22 -15.29 5.00
CA ASP A 281 -21.53 -15.40 5.67
C ASP A 281 -21.81 -14.16 6.55
N LEU A 282 -20.81 -13.73 7.33
CA LEU A 282 -20.92 -12.50 8.13
C LEU A 282 -21.08 -11.24 7.27
N GLY A 283 -20.36 -11.16 6.15
CA GLY A 283 -20.48 -10.04 5.20
C GLY A 283 -21.85 -10.01 4.51
N LEU A 284 -22.39 -11.18 4.15
CA LEU A 284 -23.68 -11.34 3.47
C LEU A 284 -24.87 -10.97 4.37
N CYS A 285 -24.72 -11.06 5.68
CA CYS A 285 -25.72 -10.50 6.61
C CYS A 285 -25.87 -8.97 6.50
N GLN A 286 -24.85 -8.28 5.97
CA GLN A 286 -24.82 -6.80 5.93
C GLN A 286 -24.93 -6.26 4.50
N ARG A 287 -24.42 -6.99 3.50
CA ARG A 287 -24.41 -6.59 2.08
C ARG A 287 -24.63 -7.80 1.19
N ASN A 288 -25.30 -7.60 0.07
CA ASN A 288 -25.50 -8.68 -0.91
C ASN A 288 -24.24 -8.98 -1.76
N ARG A 289 -23.15 -8.22 -1.58
CA ARG A 289 -21.95 -8.29 -2.43
C ARG A 289 -20.68 -8.41 -1.59
N ILE A 290 -19.84 -9.39 -1.93
CA ILE A 290 -18.53 -9.62 -1.33
C ILE A 290 -17.42 -9.12 -2.26
N GLY A 291 -16.55 -8.26 -1.74
CA GLY A 291 -15.35 -7.78 -2.42
C GLY A 291 -14.11 -8.57 -1.98
N LEU A 292 -13.50 -9.30 -2.91
CA LEU A 292 -12.28 -10.06 -2.62
C LEU A 292 -11.04 -9.16 -2.72
N VAL A 293 -10.21 -9.16 -1.68
CA VAL A 293 -9.02 -8.31 -1.57
C VAL A 293 -7.75 -9.16 -1.45
N ALA A 294 -6.81 -8.97 -2.37
CA ALA A 294 -5.45 -9.53 -2.30
C ALA A 294 -4.54 -8.84 -3.33
N ALA A 295 -3.22 -9.03 -3.20
CA ALA A 295 -2.25 -8.59 -4.21
C ALA A 295 -2.45 -9.29 -5.57
N ALA A 296 -2.97 -10.51 -5.56
CA ALA A 296 -3.34 -11.27 -6.75
C ALA A 296 -4.49 -12.23 -6.44
N VAL A 297 -5.74 -11.73 -6.45
CA VAL A 297 -6.95 -12.54 -6.16
C VAL A 297 -7.07 -13.75 -7.08
N ALA A 298 -6.73 -13.57 -8.36
CA ALA A 298 -6.78 -14.62 -9.37
C ALA A 298 -5.76 -15.75 -9.16
N ASP A 299 -4.73 -15.52 -8.34
CA ASP A 299 -3.73 -16.52 -8.00
C ASP A 299 -4.13 -17.36 -6.76
N TYR A 300 -5.26 -17.04 -6.10
CA TYR A 300 -5.76 -17.82 -4.97
C TYR A 300 -6.12 -19.24 -5.40
N SER A 301 -5.55 -20.23 -4.72
CA SER A 301 -5.65 -21.65 -5.09
C SER A 301 -7.09 -22.18 -5.19
N GLN A 302 -8.04 -21.59 -4.45
CA GLN A 302 -9.44 -22.02 -4.38
C GLN A 302 -10.41 -20.91 -4.83
N VAL A 303 -10.00 -20.05 -5.77
CA VAL A 303 -10.83 -18.93 -6.25
C VAL A 303 -12.19 -19.38 -6.82
N VAL A 304 -12.23 -20.44 -7.63
CA VAL A 304 -13.48 -20.95 -8.20
C VAL A 304 -14.40 -21.56 -7.12
N PRO A 305 -13.94 -22.48 -6.25
CA PRO A 305 -14.74 -22.95 -5.12
C PRO A 305 -15.27 -21.82 -4.22
N LEU A 306 -14.45 -20.82 -3.91
CA LEU A 306 -14.87 -19.65 -3.13
C LEU A 306 -16.00 -18.90 -3.82
N GLN A 307 -15.86 -18.64 -5.12
CA GLN A 307 -16.88 -17.95 -5.88
C GLN A 307 -18.20 -18.71 -5.89
N GLN A 308 -18.16 -20.01 -6.18
CA GLN A 308 -19.34 -20.87 -6.15
C GLN A 308 -19.98 -20.91 -4.76
N GLY A 309 -19.17 -20.97 -3.70
CA GLY A 309 -19.65 -20.99 -2.32
C GLY A 309 -20.37 -19.70 -1.90
N ILE A 310 -19.91 -18.53 -2.37
CA ILE A 310 -20.59 -17.23 -2.14
C ILE A 310 -21.89 -17.15 -2.94
N ILE A 311 -21.89 -17.57 -4.21
CA ILE A 311 -23.08 -17.55 -5.07
C ILE A 311 -24.17 -18.49 -4.53
N ALA A 312 -23.79 -19.67 -4.04
CA ALA A 312 -24.72 -20.62 -3.43
C ALA A 312 -25.43 -20.06 -2.18
N ARG A 313 -24.83 -19.06 -1.53
CA ARG A 313 -25.42 -18.32 -0.40
C ARG A 313 -26.29 -17.13 -0.84
N GLY A 314 -26.49 -16.95 -2.15
CA GLY A 314 -27.22 -15.82 -2.73
C GLY A 314 -26.41 -14.53 -2.80
N GLY A 315 -25.09 -14.59 -2.62
CA GLY A 315 -24.19 -13.44 -2.69
C GLY A 315 -23.68 -13.12 -4.10
N GLU A 316 -23.41 -11.85 -4.35
CA GLU A 316 -22.67 -11.35 -5.51
C GLU A 316 -21.18 -11.20 -5.20
N ILE A 317 -20.35 -11.22 -6.24
CA ILE A 317 -18.89 -11.13 -6.10
C ILE A 317 -18.35 -9.93 -6.87
N SER A 318 -17.46 -9.20 -6.21
CA SER A 318 -16.68 -8.13 -6.81
C SER A 318 -15.19 -8.44 -6.67
N ILE A 319 -14.47 -8.34 -7.78
CA ILE A 319 -13.02 -8.48 -7.81
C ILE A 319 -12.46 -7.14 -8.28
N SER A 320 -11.63 -6.51 -7.45
CA SER A 320 -11.09 -5.17 -7.70
C SER A 320 -10.07 -5.14 -8.86
N SER A 321 -9.40 -6.25 -9.13
CA SER A 321 -8.49 -6.41 -10.27
C SER A 321 -8.30 -7.89 -10.64
N LEU A 322 -8.36 -8.20 -11.93
CA LEU A 322 -8.11 -9.54 -12.46
C LEU A 322 -6.78 -9.57 -13.19
N ARG A 323 -5.94 -10.56 -12.89
CA ARG A 323 -4.77 -10.86 -13.70
C ARG A 323 -5.19 -11.66 -14.93
N LEU A 324 -4.53 -11.38 -16.06
CA LEU A 324 -4.88 -11.92 -17.37
C LEU A 324 -4.78 -13.44 -17.49
N ASP A 325 -3.82 -14.03 -16.78
CA ASP A 325 -3.51 -15.46 -16.82
C ASP A 325 -4.58 -16.34 -16.16
N ALA A 326 -5.55 -15.75 -15.46
CA ALA A 326 -6.66 -16.46 -14.80
C ALA A 326 -8.03 -16.11 -15.41
N ILE A 327 -8.08 -15.41 -16.55
CA ILE A 327 -9.35 -15.02 -17.19
C ILE A 327 -9.76 -16.09 -18.20
N ASP A 328 -10.78 -16.85 -17.87
CA ASP A 328 -11.47 -17.78 -18.76
C ASP A 328 -12.94 -17.38 -19.01
N ALA A 329 -13.60 -18.08 -19.93
CA ALA A 329 -14.99 -17.77 -20.29
C ALA A 329 -15.95 -17.92 -19.10
N GLN A 330 -15.70 -18.87 -18.20
CA GLN A 330 -16.51 -19.08 -17.00
C GLN A 330 -16.40 -17.89 -16.05
N THR A 331 -15.19 -17.41 -15.80
CA THR A 331 -14.92 -16.24 -14.97
C THR A 331 -15.59 -15.00 -15.55
N VAL A 332 -15.51 -14.79 -16.87
CA VAL A 332 -16.18 -13.63 -17.50
C VAL A 332 -17.70 -13.73 -17.41
N ALA A 333 -18.29 -14.91 -17.57
CA ALA A 333 -19.73 -15.09 -17.39
C ALA A 333 -20.17 -14.70 -15.98
N LEU A 334 -19.42 -15.12 -14.96
CA LEU A 334 -19.69 -14.76 -13.55
C LEU A 334 -19.57 -13.25 -13.31
N LEU A 335 -18.58 -12.59 -13.90
CA LEU A 335 -18.41 -11.13 -13.79
C LEU A 335 -19.59 -10.38 -14.43
N THR A 336 -19.98 -10.75 -15.64
CA THR A 336 -21.10 -10.11 -16.34
C THR A 336 -22.42 -10.37 -15.61
N GLN A 337 -22.63 -11.57 -15.08
CA GLN A 337 -23.80 -11.89 -14.24
C GLN A 337 -23.84 -11.04 -12.96
N ALA A 338 -22.68 -10.79 -12.34
CA ALA A 338 -22.54 -9.90 -11.20
C ALA A 338 -22.59 -8.40 -11.58
N GLY A 339 -22.96 -8.04 -12.81
CA GLY A 339 -23.16 -6.66 -13.25
C GLY A 339 -21.88 -5.88 -13.57
N HIS A 340 -20.72 -6.53 -13.65
CA HIS A 340 -19.48 -5.85 -14.03
C HIS A 340 -19.51 -5.46 -15.51
N ASN A 341 -19.35 -4.16 -15.78
CA ASN A 341 -19.26 -3.63 -17.13
C ASN A 341 -17.84 -3.14 -17.50
N SER A 342 -16.93 -3.13 -16.53
CA SER A 342 -15.59 -2.56 -16.63
C SER A 342 -14.57 -3.49 -15.96
N VAL A 343 -13.47 -3.80 -16.65
CA VAL A 343 -12.39 -4.63 -16.10
C VAL A 343 -11.04 -3.96 -16.30
N ALA A 344 -10.21 -4.04 -15.27
CA ALA A 344 -8.83 -3.60 -15.28
C ALA A 344 -7.88 -4.74 -15.66
N ILE A 345 -6.93 -4.46 -16.55
CA ILE A 345 -5.88 -5.36 -16.99
C ILE A 345 -4.54 -4.62 -16.83
N ALA A 346 -3.51 -5.32 -16.35
CA ALA A 346 -2.19 -4.74 -16.16
C ALA A 346 -1.12 -5.49 -16.96
N PRO A 347 -0.91 -5.12 -18.25
CA PRO A 347 0.22 -5.63 -19.02
C PRO A 347 1.55 -5.11 -18.47
N GLU A 348 1.54 -3.91 -17.86
CA GLU A 348 2.67 -3.15 -17.29
C GLU A 348 3.70 -2.67 -18.31
N ALA A 349 3.98 -3.44 -19.36
CA ALA A 349 4.91 -3.08 -20.44
C ALA A 349 4.37 -3.48 -21.82
N GLY A 350 4.77 -2.70 -22.84
CA GLY A 350 4.33 -2.85 -24.23
C GLY A 350 4.98 -4.03 -24.95
N SER A 351 6.31 -4.12 -24.90
CA SER A 351 7.07 -5.18 -25.56
C SER A 351 7.17 -6.46 -24.73
N GLN A 352 7.36 -7.60 -25.39
CA GLN A 352 7.65 -8.87 -24.69
C GLN A 352 8.94 -8.76 -23.88
N ARG A 353 9.97 -8.18 -24.49
CA ARG A 353 11.26 -7.89 -23.87
C ARG A 353 11.10 -7.21 -22.51
N MET A 354 10.33 -6.12 -22.44
CA MET A 354 10.14 -5.40 -21.19
C MET A 354 9.27 -6.15 -20.18
N ARG A 355 8.30 -6.95 -20.63
CA ARG A 355 7.56 -7.86 -19.73
C ARG A 355 8.48 -8.91 -19.11
N ASP A 356 9.51 -9.36 -19.84
CA ASP A 356 10.49 -10.32 -19.33
C ASP A 356 11.50 -9.64 -18.38
N VAL A 357 11.97 -8.43 -18.72
CA VAL A 357 12.83 -7.59 -17.85
C VAL A 357 12.17 -7.37 -16.49
N ILE A 358 10.89 -7.03 -16.44
CA ILE A 358 10.18 -6.80 -15.17
C ILE A 358 9.70 -8.09 -14.48
N ASN A 359 9.96 -9.26 -15.08
CA ASN A 359 9.49 -10.57 -14.63
C ASN A 359 7.96 -10.65 -14.49
N LYS A 360 7.21 -10.17 -15.49
CA LYS A 360 5.75 -10.24 -15.48
C LYS A 360 5.24 -11.65 -15.83
N GLY A 361 5.97 -12.36 -16.68
CA GLY A 361 5.62 -13.71 -17.13
C GLY A 361 4.32 -13.79 -17.95
N LEU A 362 4.02 -12.73 -18.71
CA LEU A 362 2.84 -12.66 -19.59
C LEU A 362 3.28 -12.47 -21.04
N SER A 363 2.78 -13.31 -21.93
CA SER A 363 2.97 -13.16 -23.38
C SER A 363 1.97 -12.17 -23.98
N GLU A 364 2.30 -11.63 -25.17
CA GLU A 364 1.34 -10.83 -25.94
C GLU A 364 0.07 -11.63 -26.27
N ASP A 365 0.22 -12.88 -26.69
CA ASP A 365 -0.91 -13.75 -27.04
C ASP A 365 -1.84 -13.98 -25.85
N GLN A 366 -1.30 -14.15 -24.64
CA GLN A 366 -2.10 -14.27 -23.42
C GLN A 366 -2.90 -12.98 -23.14
N ILE A 367 -2.29 -11.81 -23.33
CA ILE A 367 -2.97 -10.52 -23.17
C ILE A 367 -4.12 -10.40 -24.18
N LEU A 368 -3.84 -10.66 -25.46
CA LEU A 368 -4.82 -10.55 -26.54
C LEU A 368 -5.95 -11.58 -26.38
N SER A 369 -5.63 -12.81 -26.01
CA SER A 369 -6.61 -13.86 -25.75
C SER A 369 -7.55 -13.49 -24.61
N ALA A 370 -7.03 -13.02 -23.48
CA ALA A 370 -7.87 -12.60 -22.36
C ALA A 370 -8.74 -11.38 -22.70
N VAL A 371 -8.22 -10.42 -23.47
CA VAL A 371 -9.02 -9.30 -24.00
C VAL A 371 -10.15 -9.79 -24.90
N GLN A 372 -9.89 -10.77 -25.76
CA GLN A 372 -10.91 -11.39 -26.63
C GLN A 372 -12.01 -12.04 -25.79
N VAL A 373 -11.64 -12.85 -24.79
CA VAL A 373 -12.59 -13.52 -23.89
C VAL A 373 -13.46 -12.49 -23.13
N LEU A 374 -12.88 -11.39 -22.66
CA LEU A 374 -13.62 -10.30 -22.01
C LEU A 374 -14.59 -9.60 -22.96
N ALA A 375 -14.12 -9.27 -24.16
CA ALA A 375 -14.93 -8.63 -25.19
C ALA A 375 -16.10 -9.54 -25.62
N ASP A 376 -15.84 -10.85 -25.73
CA ASP A 376 -16.80 -11.90 -26.11
C ASP A 376 -17.70 -12.34 -24.93
N GLY A 377 -17.35 -12.05 -23.69
CA GLY A 377 -18.24 -12.18 -22.54
C GLY A 377 -19.05 -10.92 -22.20
N GLY A 378 -18.93 -9.85 -22.98
CA GLY A 378 -19.80 -8.66 -22.89
C GLY A 378 -19.24 -7.51 -22.07
N ILE A 379 -17.99 -7.57 -21.63
CA ILE A 379 -17.34 -6.49 -20.89
C ILE A 379 -17.11 -5.28 -21.81
N ARG A 380 -17.72 -4.15 -21.45
CA ARG A 380 -17.79 -2.95 -22.29
C ARG A 380 -16.61 -2.02 -22.09
N HIS A 381 -16.11 -1.89 -20.88
CA HIS A 381 -15.05 -0.95 -20.56
C HIS A 381 -13.79 -1.72 -20.16
N LEU A 382 -12.67 -1.28 -20.72
CA LEU A 382 -11.38 -1.88 -20.41
C LEU A 382 -10.41 -0.81 -19.96
N LYS A 383 -9.74 -1.03 -18.82
CA LYS A 383 -8.67 -0.16 -18.34
C LYS A 383 -7.34 -0.91 -18.36
N LEU A 384 -6.37 -0.41 -19.12
CA LEU A 384 -5.03 -0.94 -19.23
C LEU A 384 -4.06 -0.13 -18.36
N TYR A 385 -3.22 -0.82 -17.58
CA TYR A 385 -2.18 -0.21 -16.77
C TYR A 385 -0.79 -0.48 -17.35
N PHE A 386 -0.03 0.59 -17.58
CA PHE A 386 1.35 0.54 -18.06
C PHE A 386 2.27 1.38 -17.18
N LEU A 387 3.53 0.98 -17.13
CA LEU A 387 4.62 1.73 -16.55
C LEU A 387 5.52 2.30 -17.66
N ILE A 388 6.11 3.47 -17.43
CA ILE A 388 7.18 4.03 -18.27
C ILE A 388 8.36 4.46 -17.42
N GLY A 389 9.54 4.49 -18.02
CA GLY A 389 10.79 4.76 -17.31
C GLY A 389 11.27 3.60 -16.46
N LEU A 390 10.89 2.38 -16.85
CA LEU A 390 11.40 1.15 -16.26
C LEU A 390 12.92 1.02 -16.52
N PRO A 391 13.67 0.31 -15.66
CA PRO A 391 15.07 0.01 -15.91
C PRO A 391 15.23 -0.77 -17.22
N PHE A 392 16.26 -0.42 -17.99
CA PHE A 392 16.55 -1.01 -19.31
C PHE A 392 15.48 -0.77 -20.39
N GLU A 393 14.54 0.16 -20.18
CA GLU A 393 13.50 0.52 -21.17
C GLU A 393 14.07 1.39 -22.30
N GLU A 394 13.80 0.99 -23.54
CA GLU A 394 14.15 1.74 -24.74
C GLU A 394 12.90 2.40 -25.34
N MET A 395 13.09 3.36 -26.25
CA MET A 395 11.96 4.03 -26.89
C MET A 395 11.08 3.06 -27.69
N ALA A 396 11.68 2.02 -28.29
CA ALA A 396 10.96 0.97 -29.00
C ALA A 396 9.95 0.24 -28.11
N ASP A 397 10.24 0.06 -26.81
CA ASP A 397 9.30 -0.59 -25.89
C ASP A 397 8.14 0.33 -25.51
N VAL A 398 8.38 1.64 -25.47
CA VAL A 398 7.34 2.65 -25.28
C VAL A 398 6.43 2.70 -26.51
N GLU A 399 7.00 2.62 -27.71
CA GLU A 399 6.23 2.52 -28.96
C GLU A 399 5.42 1.22 -29.02
N ALA A 400 5.97 0.10 -28.54
CA ALA A 400 5.25 -1.17 -28.43
C ALA A 400 4.01 -1.10 -27.51
N ILE A 401 3.94 -0.15 -26.57
CA ILE A 401 2.70 0.11 -25.81
C ILE A 401 1.59 0.56 -26.76
N VAL A 402 1.90 1.48 -27.67
CA VAL A 402 0.95 1.98 -28.67
C VAL A 402 0.48 0.85 -29.57
N GLU A 403 1.41 0.03 -30.07
CA GLU A 403 1.09 -1.11 -30.94
C GLU A 403 0.16 -2.10 -30.26
N LEU A 404 0.44 -2.45 -28.99
CA LEU A 404 -0.42 -3.34 -28.21
C LEU A 404 -1.82 -2.74 -28.00
N VAL A 405 -1.91 -1.46 -27.68
CA VAL A 405 -3.19 -0.75 -27.53
C VAL A 405 -3.97 -0.74 -28.85
N GLN A 406 -3.30 -0.54 -29.99
CA GLN A 406 -3.93 -0.59 -31.32
C GLN A 406 -4.47 -1.98 -31.64
N LYS A 407 -3.70 -3.05 -31.38
CA LYS A 407 -4.14 -4.44 -31.54
C LYS A 407 -5.39 -4.73 -30.69
N ILE A 408 -5.37 -4.33 -29.42
CA ILE A 408 -6.49 -4.46 -28.48
C ILE A 408 -7.71 -3.68 -29.00
N ALA A 409 -7.53 -2.43 -29.43
CA ALA A 409 -8.63 -1.60 -29.93
C ALA A 409 -9.26 -2.19 -31.19
N ALA A 410 -8.45 -2.66 -32.15
CA ALA A 410 -8.91 -3.29 -33.38
C ALA A 410 -9.72 -4.57 -33.10
N MET A 411 -9.21 -5.43 -32.22
CA MET A 411 -9.90 -6.64 -31.76
C MET A 411 -11.27 -6.31 -31.16
N ARG A 412 -11.33 -5.33 -30.26
CA ARG A 412 -12.58 -4.91 -29.61
C ARG A 412 -13.58 -4.28 -30.58
N GLN A 413 -13.11 -3.62 -31.64
CA GLN A 413 -14.01 -3.11 -32.69
C GLN A 413 -14.73 -4.25 -33.42
N VAL A 414 -14.07 -5.39 -33.65
CA VAL A 414 -14.69 -6.56 -34.29
C VAL A 414 -15.80 -7.11 -33.39
N SER A 415 -15.50 -7.45 -32.13
CA SER A 415 -16.51 -7.95 -31.18
C SER A 415 -17.63 -6.92 -30.92
N GLY A 416 -17.29 -5.63 -30.90
CA GLY A 416 -18.26 -4.54 -30.72
C GLY A 416 -19.24 -4.40 -31.89
N LYS A 417 -18.80 -4.63 -33.14
CA LYS A 417 -19.68 -4.67 -34.33
C LYS A 417 -20.65 -5.85 -34.26
N VAL A 418 -20.18 -7.02 -33.85
CA VAL A 418 -21.03 -8.23 -33.70
C VAL A 418 -22.12 -8.01 -32.65
N ARG A 419 -21.81 -7.28 -31.57
CA ARG A 419 -22.76 -7.00 -30.48
C ARG A 419 -23.60 -5.73 -30.63
N GLY A 420 -23.31 -4.89 -31.63
CA GLY A 420 -24.02 -3.63 -31.84
C GLY A 420 -23.66 -2.51 -30.85
N HIS A 421 -22.61 -2.66 -30.03
CA HIS A 421 -22.14 -1.59 -29.14
C HIS A 421 -20.63 -1.71 -28.84
N LEU A 422 -19.90 -0.60 -28.98
CA LEU A 422 -18.46 -0.49 -28.69
C LEU A 422 -18.25 0.32 -27.41
N GLY A 423 -17.55 -0.24 -26.41
CA GLY A 423 -17.27 0.48 -25.18
C GLY A 423 -15.84 0.99 -25.07
N ASN A 424 -15.59 1.80 -24.04
CA ASN A 424 -14.36 2.59 -23.91
C ASN A 424 -13.12 1.77 -23.53
N LEU A 425 -11.97 2.15 -24.08
CA LEU A 425 -10.64 1.74 -23.65
C LEU A 425 -10.00 2.88 -22.88
N THR A 426 -9.46 2.63 -21.68
CA THR A 426 -8.71 3.61 -20.90
C THR A 426 -7.27 3.12 -20.75
N VAL A 427 -6.30 3.90 -21.22
CA VAL A 427 -4.87 3.63 -21.06
C VAL A 427 -4.36 4.50 -19.93
N SER A 428 -3.98 3.87 -18.82
CA SER A 428 -3.44 4.50 -17.62
C SER A 428 -1.94 4.25 -17.55
N VAL A 429 -1.15 5.33 -17.62
CA VAL A 429 0.33 5.25 -17.61
C VAL A 429 0.89 5.90 -16.35
N ASN A 430 1.73 5.16 -15.63
CA ASN A 430 2.39 5.66 -14.44
C ASN A 430 3.91 5.67 -14.64
N PRO A 431 4.62 6.75 -14.28
CA PRO A 431 6.07 6.70 -14.17
C PRO A 431 6.50 5.63 -13.16
N PHE A 432 7.53 4.86 -13.51
CA PHE A 432 8.13 3.91 -12.58
C PHE A 432 8.80 4.64 -11.42
N ILE A 433 8.51 4.17 -10.20
CA ILE A 433 9.12 4.65 -8.96
C ILE A 433 9.88 3.47 -8.36
N PRO A 434 11.22 3.54 -8.27
CA PRO A 434 12.00 2.50 -7.61
C PRO A 434 11.60 2.38 -6.14
N LYS A 435 11.36 1.15 -5.68
CA LYS A 435 10.90 0.86 -4.32
C LYS A 435 11.95 0.10 -3.52
N PRO A 436 12.11 0.42 -2.22
CA PRO A 436 12.90 -0.37 -1.29
C PRO A 436 12.56 -1.86 -1.33
N PHE A 437 13.55 -2.72 -1.07
CA PHE A 437 13.40 -4.18 -1.02
C PHE A 437 12.81 -4.80 -2.31
N THR A 438 13.03 -4.17 -3.45
CA THR A 438 12.73 -4.74 -4.78
C THR A 438 14.01 -4.93 -5.57
N PRO A 439 14.03 -5.84 -6.56
CA PRO A 439 15.16 -5.96 -7.47
C PRO A 439 15.48 -4.67 -8.23
N PHE A 440 14.54 -3.73 -8.35
CA PHE A 440 14.81 -2.43 -8.96
C PHE A 440 15.19 -1.32 -7.97
N GLN A 441 15.47 -1.64 -6.70
CA GLN A 441 15.95 -0.65 -5.72
C GLN A 441 17.28 0.01 -6.14
N TRP A 442 18.10 -0.68 -6.94
CA TRP A 442 19.36 -0.15 -7.47
C TRP A 442 19.20 0.77 -8.68
N ALA A 443 18.08 0.67 -9.40
CA ALA A 443 17.86 1.51 -10.56
C ALA A 443 17.60 2.97 -10.17
N GLY A 444 18.08 3.90 -10.98
CA GLY A 444 17.66 5.29 -10.92
C GLY A 444 16.25 5.48 -11.48
N MET A 445 15.51 6.45 -10.95
CA MET A 445 14.27 6.93 -11.59
C MET A 445 14.63 7.67 -12.88
N GLU A 446 13.88 7.43 -13.96
CA GLU A 446 14.10 8.15 -15.20
C GLU A 446 13.85 9.67 -15.04
N GLY A 447 14.68 10.48 -15.69
CA GLY A 447 14.62 11.94 -15.59
C GLY A 447 13.31 12.55 -16.12
N GLU A 448 12.87 13.63 -15.48
CA GLU A 448 11.60 14.33 -15.76
C GLU A 448 11.38 14.66 -17.25
N LYS A 449 12.44 15.12 -17.95
CA LYS A 449 12.36 15.48 -19.37
C LYS A 449 12.01 14.26 -20.25
N SER A 450 12.60 13.11 -19.97
CA SER A 450 12.36 11.87 -20.74
C SER A 450 10.95 11.33 -20.47
N LEU A 451 10.53 11.26 -19.20
CA LEU A 451 9.19 10.84 -18.82
C LEU A 451 8.09 11.70 -19.47
N LYS A 452 8.26 13.03 -19.48
CA LYS A 452 7.34 13.94 -20.17
C LYS A 452 7.32 13.71 -21.69
N LYS A 453 8.46 13.40 -22.31
CA LYS A 453 8.55 13.08 -23.74
C LYS A 453 7.79 11.80 -24.06
N LYS A 454 8.03 10.72 -23.32
CA LYS A 454 7.32 9.43 -23.45
C LYS A 454 5.81 9.58 -23.25
N GLY A 455 5.39 10.32 -22.21
CA GLY A 455 3.99 10.62 -21.95
C GLY A 455 3.28 11.35 -23.10
N ARG A 456 3.93 12.36 -23.70
CA ARG A 456 3.38 13.08 -24.87
C ARG A 456 3.25 12.19 -26.11
N LEU A 457 4.23 11.31 -26.33
CA LEU A 457 4.19 10.33 -27.43
C LEU A 457 2.95 9.43 -27.28
N LEU A 458 2.79 8.81 -26.10
CA LEU A 458 1.67 7.92 -25.82
C LEU A 458 0.32 8.65 -25.90
N GLN A 459 0.23 9.86 -25.34
CA GLN A 459 -0.97 10.68 -25.42
C GLN A 459 -1.36 11.00 -26.87
N SER A 460 -0.39 11.42 -27.69
CA SER A 460 -0.63 11.77 -29.10
C SER A 460 -0.99 10.57 -29.95
N ALA A 461 -0.44 9.40 -29.66
CA ALA A 461 -0.76 8.18 -30.38
C ALA A 461 -2.13 7.62 -29.97
N CYS A 462 -2.42 7.55 -28.66
CA CYS A 462 -3.68 7.05 -28.14
C CYS A 462 -4.88 7.92 -28.53
N SER A 463 -4.72 9.24 -28.67
CA SER A 463 -5.80 10.13 -29.08
C SER A 463 -6.29 9.90 -30.52
N ARG A 464 -5.49 9.21 -31.34
CA ARG A 464 -5.86 8.80 -32.71
C ARG A 464 -6.61 7.47 -32.75
N ILE A 465 -6.71 6.75 -31.63
CA ILE A 465 -7.39 5.45 -31.53
C ILE A 465 -8.85 5.70 -31.09
N PRO A 466 -9.85 5.24 -31.86
CA PRO A 466 -11.26 5.44 -31.51
C PRO A 466 -11.62 4.89 -30.12
N ASN A 467 -12.49 5.61 -29.40
CA ASN A 467 -12.98 5.23 -28.07
C ASN A 467 -11.89 4.94 -27.04
N THR A 468 -10.72 5.58 -27.19
CA THR A 468 -9.58 5.40 -26.29
C THR A 468 -9.29 6.68 -25.51
N ARG A 469 -9.31 6.58 -24.18
CA ARG A 469 -8.95 7.65 -23.25
C ARG A 469 -7.54 7.39 -22.73
N PHE A 470 -6.67 8.38 -22.82
CA PHE A 470 -5.34 8.34 -22.22
C PHE A 470 -5.32 9.10 -20.89
N MET A 471 -4.70 8.53 -19.88
CA MET A 471 -4.44 9.14 -18.59
C MET A 471 -3.00 8.84 -18.18
N MET A 472 -2.30 9.84 -17.66
CA MET A 472 -0.96 9.67 -17.12
C MET A 472 -0.85 10.36 -15.77
N GLU A 473 -0.23 9.67 -14.81
CA GLU A 473 0.08 10.22 -13.50
C GLU A 473 1.05 11.40 -13.61
N SER A 474 0.93 12.36 -12.71
CA SER A 474 1.76 13.55 -12.72
C SER A 474 3.23 13.20 -12.48
N VAL A 475 4.10 13.52 -13.43
CA VAL A 475 5.56 13.32 -13.28
C VAL A 475 6.10 14.05 -12.04
N ARG A 476 5.53 15.22 -11.70
CA ARG A 476 5.90 15.96 -10.48
C ARG A 476 5.56 15.18 -9.22
N LEU A 477 4.37 14.58 -9.15
CA LEU A 477 3.95 13.77 -8.01
C LEU A 477 4.75 12.46 -7.94
N ALA A 478 5.07 11.84 -9.08
CA ALA A 478 5.93 10.66 -9.12
C ALA A 478 7.34 10.94 -8.57
N ILE A 479 7.94 12.08 -8.92
CA ILE A 479 9.24 12.51 -8.37
C ILE A 479 9.15 12.73 -6.86
N LEU A 480 8.07 13.37 -6.39
CA LEU A 480 7.84 13.57 -4.95
C LEU A 480 7.70 12.23 -4.22
N GLN A 481 6.91 11.29 -4.77
CA GLN A 481 6.77 9.97 -4.18
C GLN A 481 8.09 9.19 -4.20
N ALA A 482 8.90 9.29 -5.26
CA ALA A 482 10.22 8.67 -5.30
C ALA A 482 11.16 9.23 -4.22
N PHE A 483 11.11 10.55 -4.00
CA PHE A 483 11.82 11.20 -2.90
C PHE A 483 11.37 10.69 -1.53
N LEU A 484 10.06 10.64 -1.27
CA LEU A 484 9.51 10.16 0.00
C LEU A 484 9.75 8.66 0.22
N SER A 485 9.76 7.85 -0.85
CA SER A 485 9.93 6.39 -0.77
C SER A 485 11.38 5.97 -0.54
N ARG A 486 12.35 6.70 -1.11
CA ARG A 486 13.78 6.35 -1.07
C ARG A 486 14.61 7.19 -0.10
N GLY A 487 14.05 8.24 0.47
CA GLY A 487 14.81 9.13 1.35
C GLY A 487 15.08 8.56 2.73
N ASP A 488 15.79 9.34 3.51
CA ASP A 488 16.13 9.05 4.91
C ASP A 488 15.45 10.05 5.86
N ARG A 489 15.76 9.94 7.15
CA ARG A 489 15.12 10.70 8.22
C ARG A 489 15.26 12.21 8.16
N ARG A 490 16.19 12.75 7.36
CA ARG A 490 16.26 14.20 7.10
C ARG A 490 15.00 14.72 6.39
N ILE A 491 14.21 13.86 5.74
CA ILE A 491 12.92 14.21 5.15
C ILE A 491 11.92 14.75 6.17
N ALA A 492 11.91 14.25 7.40
CA ALA A 492 10.93 14.63 8.40
C ALA A 492 10.89 16.15 8.64
N ALA A 493 12.05 16.81 8.66
CA ALA A 493 12.17 18.27 8.80
C ALA A 493 11.64 19.04 7.58
N MET A 494 11.58 18.42 6.40
CA MET A 494 11.08 19.02 5.15
C MET A 494 9.57 18.86 4.97
N LEU A 495 8.93 17.93 5.69
CA LEU A 495 7.49 17.63 5.56
C LEU A 495 6.59 18.86 5.72
N PRO A 496 6.79 19.79 6.68
CA PRO A 496 5.91 20.95 6.83
C PRO A 496 5.86 21.86 5.58
N GLU A 497 6.98 22.06 4.90
CA GLU A 497 7.04 22.87 3.67
C GLU A 497 6.49 22.10 2.47
N LEU A 498 6.76 20.79 2.38
CA LEU A 498 6.22 19.93 1.32
C LEU A 498 4.69 19.84 1.39
N ALA A 499 4.14 19.70 2.60
CA ALA A 499 2.71 19.66 2.86
C ALA A 499 1.99 20.97 2.45
N ARG A 500 2.68 22.11 2.53
CA ARG A 500 2.18 23.41 2.07
C ARG A 500 2.26 23.59 0.54
N GLY A 501 2.67 22.56 -0.19
CA GLY A 501 2.82 22.59 -1.65
C GLY A 501 4.09 23.29 -2.12
N GLY A 502 5.08 23.45 -1.23
CA GLY A 502 6.37 24.04 -1.56
C GLY A 502 7.11 23.26 -2.66
N SER A 503 7.99 23.95 -3.39
CA SER A 503 8.75 23.34 -4.47
C SER A 503 9.80 22.37 -3.90
N LEU A 504 9.65 21.08 -4.20
CA LEU A 504 10.59 20.03 -3.79
C LEU A 504 12.04 20.39 -4.11
N ARG A 505 12.30 21.00 -5.29
CA ARG A 505 13.66 21.42 -5.67
C ARG A 505 14.23 22.50 -4.76
N GLN A 506 13.42 23.49 -4.40
CA GLN A 506 13.86 24.61 -3.54
C GLN A 506 14.07 24.13 -2.10
N ILE A 507 13.17 23.28 -1.59
CA ILE A 507 13.26 22.70 -0.26
C ILE A 507 14.52 21.82 -0.16
N CYS A 508 14.76 20.92 -1.12
CA CYS A 508 15.97 20.11 -1.14
C CYS A 508 17.23 20.97 -1.27
N ALA A 509 17.22 22.03 -2.09
CA ALA A 509 18.37 22.94 -2.20
C ALA A 509 18.68 23.65 -0.87
N ALA A 510 17.64 24.13 -0.16
CA ALA A 510 17.81 24.74 1.16
C ALA A 510 18.34 23.74 2.22
N ALA A 511 17.96 22.47 2.10
CA ALA A 511 18.45 21.38 2.95
C ALA A 511 19.79 20.78 2.50
N ASN A 512 20.43 21.33 1.45
CA ASN A 512 21.62 20.75 0.80
C ASN A 512 21.45 19.27 0.39
N TRP A 513 20.22 18.86 0.05
CA TRP A 513 19.91 17.52 -0.42
C TRP A 513 20.09 17.42 -1.95
N PRO A 514 20.97 16.55 -2.46
CA PRO A 514 21.26 16.44 -3.89
C PRO A 514 20.16 15.65 -4.63
N LEU A 515 18.96 16.24 -4.75
CA LEU A 515 17.73 15.59 -5.21
C LEU A 515 17.87 14.84 -6.53
N VAL A 516 18.44 15.49 -7.56
CA VAL A 516 18.55 14.88 -8.90
C VAL A 516 19.50 13.70 -8.85
N ALA A 517 20.70 13.88 -8.27
CA ALA A 517 21.70 12.83 -8.18
C ALA A 517 21.17 11.61 -7.39
N GLU A 518 20.50 11.83 -6.25
CA GLU A 518 19.99 10.74 -5.41
C GLU A 518 18.84 9.94 -6.03
N LEU A 519 18.01 10.59 -6.85
CA LEU A 519 16.86 9.94 -7.49
C LEU A 519 17.19 9.27 -8.81
N THR A 520 18.07 9.87 -9.64
CA THR A 520 18.29 9.39 -11.01
C THR A 520 19.54 8.53 -11.16
N ARG A 521 20.42 8.45 -10.18
CA ARG A 521 21.62 7.60 -10.27
C ARG A 521 21.27 6.13 -10.09
N GLU A 522 21.96 5.30 -10.85
CA GLU A 522 22.07 3.88 -10.54
C GLU A 522 22.94 3.70 -9.30
N ARG A 523 22.58 2.72 -8.47
CA ARG A 523 23.19 2.45 -7.17
C ARG A 523 23.98 1.15 -7.23
N GLY A 524 25.14 1.12 -6.56
CA GLY A 524 26.04 -0.02 -6.63
C GLY A 524 25.60 -1.19 -5.74
N GLU A 525 26.13 -2.38 -6.03
CA GLU A 525 25.91 -3.57 -5.21
C GLU A 525 26.36 -3.36 -3.76
N GLY A 526 27.42 -2.61 -3.49
CA GLY A 526 27.92 -2.40 -2.12
C GLY A 526 27.21 -1.31 -1.32
N GLU A 527 26.26 -0.57 -1.92
CA GLU A 527 25.69 0.61 -1.30
C GLU A 527 24.69 0.25 -0.18
N ALA A 528 24.85 0.89 0.98
CA ALA A 528 23.96 0.72 2.12
C ALA A 528 22.76 1.69 2.04
N PHE A 529 21.54 1.18 2.19
CA PHE A 529 20.33 2.00 2.07
C PHE A 529 19.73 2.36 3.43
N ALA A 530 19.06 3.52 3.50
CA ALA A 530 18.40 3.98 4.71
C ALA A 530 17.36 2.96 5.24
N TRP A 531 16.63 2.30 4.33
CA TRP A 531 15.65 1.28 4.69
C TRP A 531 16.26 -0.04 5.20
N GLU A 532 17.58 -0.26 5.08
CA GLU A 532 18.24 -1.49 5.56
C GLU A 532 18.38 -1.55 7.08
N ILE A 533 17.95 -0.51 7.81
CA ILE A 533 17.62 -0.61 9.24
C ILE A 533 16.56 -1.70 9.50
N ILE A 534 15.72 -1.98 8.49
CA ILE A 534 14.75 -3.08 8.52
C ILE A 534 15.35 -4.35 7.93
N ASP A 535 15.08 -5.47 8.59
CA ASP A 535 15.23 -6.79 8.02
C ASP A 535 13.89 -7.33 7.50
N ALA A 536 13.66 -7.16 6.19
CA ALA A 536 12.47 -7.65 5.51
C ALA A 536 12.40 -9.19 5.39
N GLY A 537 13.53 -9.88 5.65
CA GLY A 537 13.71 -11.34 5.52
C GLY A 537 14.18 -11.79 4.14
N VAL A 538 14.04 -10.96 3.10
CA VAL A 538 14.57 -11.25 1.75
C VAL A 538 16.07 -10.97 1.72
N ARG A 539 16.86 -11.96 1.28
CA ARG A 539 18.31 -11.80 1.12
C ARG A 539 18.64 -10.71 0.10
N ARG A 540 19.54 -9.82 0.48
CA ARG A 540 20.03 -8.74 -0.37
C ARG A 540 20.66 -9.24 -1.68
N GLU A 541 21.45 -10.30 -1.61
CA GLU A 541 22.06 -10.98 -2.76
C GLU A 541 21.01 -11.50 -3.76
N TYR A 542 19.89 -12.04 -3.27
CA TYR A 542 18.81 -12.51 -4.14
C TYR A 542 18.21 -11.36 -4.95
N LEU A 543 17.95 -10.22 -4.30
CA LEU A 543 17.43 -9.04 -4.99
C LEU A 543 18.44 -8.56 -6.05
N TRP A 544 19.75 -8.58 -5.78
CA TRP A 544 20.79 -8.13 -6.71
C TRP A 544 20.90 -9.07 -7.91
N ASN A 545 20.88 -10.39 -7.67
CA ASN A 545 20.85 -11.39 -8.72
C ASN A 545 19.61 -11.22 -9.62
N GLU A 546 18.45 -10.87 -9.05
CA GLU A 546 17.27 -10.55 -9.85
C GLU A 546 17.42 -9.26 -10.68
N TYR A 547 18.13 -8.25 -10.17
CA TYR A 547 18.47 -7.05 -10.95
C TYR A 547 19.35 -7.41 -12.16
N GLN A 548 20.38 -8.23 -11.96
CA GLN A 548 21.25 -8.71 -13.03
C GLN A 548 20.49 -9.56 -14.06
N ARG A 549 19.63 -10.48 -13.61
CA ARG A 549 18.76 -11.26 -14.50
C ARG A 549 17.84 -10.37 -15.33
N ALA A 550 17.40 -9.24 -14.79
CA ALA A 550 16.60 -8.26 -15.55
C ALA A 550 17.41 -7.64 -16.69
N ALA A 551 18.68 -7.28 -16.45
CA ALA A 551 19.58 -6.79 -17.49
C ALA A 551 19.81 -7.83 -18.59
N GLU A 552 19.86 -9.11 -18.21
CA GLU A 552 19.97 -10.26 -19.13
C GLU A 552 18.62 -10.71 -19.74
N GLN A 553 17.51 -10.05 -19.40
CA GLN A 553 16.16 -10.40 -19.86
C GLN A 553 15.72 -11.83 -19.48
N ARG A 554 16.27 -12.38 -18.39
CA ARG A 554 15.96 -13.73 -17.92
C ARG A 554 14.77 -13.72 -16.97
N LEU A 555 13.77 -14.54 -17.27
CA LEU A 555 12.62 -14.76 -16.39
C LEU A 555 13.02 -15.56 -15.14
N THR A 556 12.31 -15.33 -14.04
CA THR A 556 12.41 -16.10 -12.80
C THR A 556 11.04 -16.70 -12.49
N PRO A 557 10.95 -18.02 -12.25
CA PRO A 557 9.68 -18.66 -12.01
C PRO A 557 9.02 -18.13 -10.71
N PRO A 558 7.68 -18.20 -10.60
CA PRO A 558 6.97 -17.84 -9.38
C PRO A 558 7.48 -18.58 -8.14
N CYS A 559 7.22 -18.01 -6.97
CA CYS A 559 7.41 -18.66 -5.69
C CYS A 559 6.42 -19.82 -5.55
N THR A 560 6.92 -20.98 -5.14
CA THR A 560 6.13 -22.20 -4.91
C THR A 560 6.38 -22.71 -3.50
N PRO A 561 5.49 -23.54 -2.93
CA PRO A 561 5.77 -24.23 -1.67
C PRO A 561 7.14 -24.93 -1.70
N GLY A 562 7.95 -24.76 -0.65
CA GLY A 562 9.33 -25.27 -0.56
C GLY A 562 10.41 -24.42 -1.23
N CYS A 563 10.06 -23.31 -1.91
CA CYS A 563 11.04 -22.41 -2.51
C CYS A 563 11.91 -21.69 -1.46
N CYS A 564 13.23 -21.80 -1.58
CA CYS A 564 14.21 -21.14 -0.70
C CYS A 564 15.03 -20.02 -1.37
N ARG A 565 14.71 -19.62 -2.62
CA ARG A 565 15.57 -18.73 -3.44
C ARG A 565 15.84 -17.38 -2.77
N CYS A 566 14.83 -16.77 -2.16
CA CYS A 566 14.94 -15.48 -1.49
C CYS A 566 15.44 -15.55 -0.04
N GLY A 567 15.47 -16.74 0.56
CA GLY A 567 15.90 -16.96 1.95
C GLY A 567 14.85 -16.74 3.04
N VAL A 568 13.63 -16.32 2.68
CA VAL A 568 12.54 -16.12 3.66
C VAL A 568 12.04 -17.44 4.26
N CYS A 569 11.93 -18.49 3.45
CA CYS A 569 11.50 -19.82 3.89
C CYS A 569 12.72 -20.65 4.34
N SER A 570 12.63 -21.27 5.52
CA SER A 570 13.74 -21.96 6.19
C SER A 570 13.80 -23.48 5.97
N ARG A 571 12.83 -24.09 5.27
CA ARG A 571 12.83 -25.51 4.94
C ARG A 571 12.98 -25.71 3.43
N CYS A 572 14.21 -26.02 3.01
CA CYS A 572 14.43 -26.68 1.74
C CYS A 572 14.28 -28.18 2.03
N SER A 573 13.19 -28.78 1.56
CA SER A 573 13.03 -30.23 1.56
C SER A 573 14.04 -30.88 0.63
#